data_AF-A0A7S7ETR9-F1
#
_entry.id   AF-A0A7S7ETR9-F1
#
_cell.length_a   1.000
_cell.length_b   1.000
_cell.length_c   1.000
_cell.angle_alpha   90.00
_cell.angle_beta   90.00
_cell.angle_gamma   90.00
#
_symmetry.space_group_name_H-M   'P 1'
#
loop_
_entity.id
_entity.type
_entity.pdbx_description
1 polymer ?
#
loop_
_entity_poly.entity_id
_entity_poly.type
_entity_poly.pdbx_seq_one_letter_code
_entity_poly.pdbx_strand_id
1 'polypeptide(L)'
;MIITESDLRANWSKEKITILRIPPGSVITPPAREFIRNKGIHVEIEGEGAIDFTSLTYSTAVHSKQDEKAHERKTPSAAFGDTMFDKTGHPVVYQSDRAGISAGHIKTDNAVKSDSKRKPNPEVTSEKPEYMTHLNGKKLVAKSHPVIRLRGQLDSFLSQLVETELWFLEKGCIGMAEKLGEVVVFCRGLMQAEVLEKEFDFPIIFGFNKEQLREISHDPMKYFGVKHSFVSKRHGMSVARLHILRTKSREVELAAVDAFVTSNGKCSREDIVSALNRLSSIMYILVCLEKARLKDGGVLSGEAARTRRFDVNIGVSNRHIHLSQNDLEVLFGAGYQLTKKKELSQPGQYAAKETLGLTGPKGKIDHVRILGPVRKESQVEISVSDSIKLGLEPPVRDSGDIDATPGITLAGPKGTLELKKGVIIAKRHLHLDPATAKEIGLKDRDVITAELRTERPILLEGIGVRVSDQYATDLHIDVDEANAALAKNGDKAVLILAASGIPGVPGVLEVRQGVLDG
;
A
#
# COMPACT_ATOMS: atom_id res chain seq x y z
N MET A 1 -11.64 -14.85 -13.64
CA MET A 1 -11.82 -13.38 -13.47
C MET A 1 -11.57 -13.02 -12.00
N ILE A 2 -10.91 -11.91 -11.69
CA ILE A 2 -10.74 -11.46 -10.29
C ILE A 2 -11.81 -10.40 -10.00
N ILE A 3 -12.59 -10.60 -8.94
CA ILE A 3 -13.65 -9.68 -8.52
C ILE A 3 -13.18 -8.96 -7.27
N THR A 4 -12.96 -7.65 -7.40
CA THR A 4 -12.50 -6.80 -6.29
C THR A 4 -13.64 -6.01 -5.67
N GLU A 5 -13.44 -5.50 -4.45
CA GLU A 5 -14.44 -4.63 -3.79
C GLU A 5 -14.70 -3.37 -4.61
N SER A 6 -13.66 -2.82 -5.23
CA SER A 6 -13.76 -1.64 -6.09
C SER A 6 -14.70 -1.87 -7.28
N ASP A 7 -14.63 -3.05 -7.90
CA ASP A 7 -15.51 -3.43 -9.02
C ASP A 7 -16.97 -3.55 -8.55
N LEU A 8 -17.18 -4.14 -7.36
CA LEU A 8 -18.51 -4.27 -6.77
C LEU A 8 -19.10 -2.91 -6.37
N ARG A 9 -18.30 -2.01 -5.78
CA ARG A 9 -18.74 -0.65 -5.39
C ARG A 9 -19.10 0.21 -6.60
N ALA A 10 -18.32 0.10 -7.68
CA ALA A 10 -18.56 0.85 -8.91
C ALA A 10 -19.90 0.48 -9.56
N ASN A 11 -20.30 -0.79 -9.46
CA ASN A 11 -21.52 -1.32 -10.06
C ASN A 11 -22.73 -1.31 -9.10
N TRP A 12 -22.51 -1.35 -7.78
CA TRP A 12 -23.58 -1.34 -6.76
C TRP A 12 -24.41 -0.06 -6.74
N SER A 13 -23.76 1.10 -6.93
CA SER A 13 -24.41 2.43 -6.84
C SER A 13 -25.38 2.72 -7.99
N LYS A 14 -25.21 2.05 -9.14
CA LYS A 14 -26.02 2.27 -10.34
C LYS A 14 -27.22 1.32 -10.44
N GLU A 15 -27.14 0.09 -9.90
CA GLU A 15 -28.13 -0.96 -10.22
C GLU A 15 -28.71 -1.74 -9.02
N LYS A 16 -28.28 -1.49 -7.76
CA LYS A 16 -28.72 -2.28 -6.58
C LYS A 16 -28.71 -3.81 -6.84
N ILE A 17 -27.58 -4.29 -7.35
CA ILE A 17 -27.41 -5.66 -7.85
C ILE A 17 -27.66 -6.69 -6.73
N THR A 18 -28.83 -7.33 -6.67
CA THR A 18 -29.11 -8.35 -5.65
C THR A 18 -28.48 -9.71 -5.94
N ILE A 19 -28.10 -9.97 -7.20
CA ILE A 19 -27.50 -11.23 -7.65
C ILE A 19 -26.29 -10.94 -8.54
N LEU A 20 -25.13 -11.47 -8.17
CA LEU A 20 -23.86 -11.38 -8.89
C LEU A 20 -23.57 -12.72 -9.59
N ARG A 21 -23.65 -12.75 -10.92
CA ARG A 21 -23.31 -13.94 -11.73
C ARG A 21 -21.85 -13.91 -12.15
N ILE A 22 -21.14 -15.01 -11.90
CA ILE A 22 -19.68 -15.09 -12.13
C ILE A 22 -19.31 -16.35 -12.90
N PRO A 23 -18.36 -16.29 -13.86
CA PRO A 23 -17.89 -17.49 -14.57
C PRO A 23 -17.14 -18.46 -13.63
N PRO A 24 -17.11 -19.78 -13.93
CA PRO A 24 -16.31 -20.76 -13.21
C PRO A 24 -14.83 -20.36 -13.09
N GLY A 25 -14.20 -20.63 -11.94
CA GLY A 25 -12.81 -20.27 -11.68
C GLY A 25 -12.58 -18.77 -11.40
N SER A 26 -13.64 -18.00 -11.15
CA SER A 26 -13.52 -16.62 -10.71
C SER A 26 -13.09 -16.50 -9.25
N VAL A 27 -12.18 -15.58 -8.96
CA VAL A 27 -11.60 -15.36 -7.63
C VAL A 27 -12.16 -14.07 -7.05
N ILE A 28 -12.92 -14.18 -5.96
CA ILE A 28 -13.43 -13.02 -5.21
C ILE A 28 -12.42 -12.66 -4.13
N THR A 29 -11.90 -11.43 -4.16
CA THR A 29 -10.92 -10.96 -3.17
C THR A 29 -11.53 -10.87 -1.76
N PRO A 30 -10.74 -10.94 -0.68
CA PRO A 30 -11.28 -10.88 0.69
C PRO A 30 -12.14 -9.64 0.98
N PRO A 31 -11.75 -8.41 0.57
CA PRO A 31 -12.59 -7.22 0.76
C PRO A 31 -13.91 -7.29 -0.05
N ALA A 32 -13.88 -7.89 -1.24
CA ALA A 32 -15.07 -8.08 -2.07
C ALA A 32 -16.09 -9.02 -1.40
N ARG A 33 -15.62 -10.09 -0.72
CA ARG A 33 -16.49 -11.01 0.04
C ARG A 33 -17.18 -10.31 1.20
N GLU A 34 -16.49 -9.41 1.88
CA GLU A 34 -17.05 -8.63 2.98
C GLU A 34 -18.13 -7.65 2.48
N PHE A 35 -17.89 -6.99 1.35
CA PHE A 35 -18.86 -6.13 0.69
C PHE A 35 -20.13 -6.88 0.26
N ILE A 36 -19.99 -8.04 -0.40
CA ILE A 36 -21.09 -8.93 -0.80
C ILE A 36 -21.98 -9.29 0.40
N ARG A 37 -21.35 -9.66 1.53
CA ARG A 37 -22.04 -10.02 2.78
C ARG A 37 -22.81 -8.84 3.37
N ASN A 38 -22.16 -7.68 3.50
CA ASN A 38 -22.76 -6.48 4.09
C ASN A 38 -23.92 -5.92 3.26
N LYS A 39 -23.92 -6.16 1.95
CA LYS A 39 -24.96 -5.69 1.03
C LYS A 39 -26.01 -6.75 0.67
N GLY A 40 -25.87 -7.98 1.19
CA GLY A 40 -26.83 -9.06 0.96
C GLY A 40 -26.87 -9.52 -0.50
N ILE A 41 -25.73 -9.52 -1.18
CA ILE A 41 -25.62 -9.90 -2.60
C ILE A 41 -25.51 -11.41 -2.70
N HIS A 42 -26.41 -12.06 -3.45
CA HIS A 42 -26.30 -13.48 -3.76
C HIS A 42 -25.32 -13.70 -4.91
N VAL A 43 -24.46 -14.72 -4.83
CA VAL A 43 -23.50 -15.01 -5.91
C VAL A 43 -23.88 -16.33 -6.58
N GLU A 44 -24.02 -16.31 -7.90
CA GLU A 44 -24.28 -17.49 -8.73
C GLU A 44 -23.06 -17.76 -9.61
N ILE A 45 -22.51 -18.97 -9.57
CA ILE A 45 -21.47 -19.38 -10.51
C ILE A 45 -22.16 -19.97 -11.75
N GLU A 46 -21.75 -19.59 -12.96
CA GLU A 46 -22.35 -20.19 -14.16
C GLU A 46 -22.04 -21.70 -14.20
N GLY A 47 -23.06 -22.56 -14.03
CA GLY A 47 -22.92 -24.02 -14.04
C GLY A 47 -22.77 -24.68 -12.67
N GLU A 48 -22.61 -23.92 -11.58
CA GLU A 48 -22.65 -24.41 -10.20
C GLU A 48 -23.64 -23.55 -9.39
N GLY A 49 -24.54 -24.19 -8.63
CA GLY A 49 -25.63 -23.50 -7.92
C GLY A 49 -25.17 -22.34 -7.00
N ALA A 50 -26.13 -21.50 -6.60
CA ALA A 50 -25.88 -20.29 -5.81
C ALA A 50 -25.04 -20.57 -4.54
N ILE A 51 -24.04 -19.72 -4.29
CA ILE A 51 -23.20 -19.77 -3.09
C ILE A 51 -23.77 -18.84 -2.03
N ASP A 52 -24.12 -19.40 -0.87
CA ASP A 52 -24.60 -18.63 0.28
C ASP A 52 -23.44 -18.19 1.19
N PHE A 53 -23.15 -16.88 1.16
CA PHE A 53 -22.10 -16.25 1.95
C PHE A 53 -22.53 -15.86 3.38
N THR A 54 -23.80 -16.13 3.77
CA THR A 54 -24.29 -15.82 5.12
C THR A 54 -23.81 -16.83 6.17
N SER A 55 -23.34 -18.01 5.77
CA SER A 55 -23.00 -19.12 6.69
C SER A 55 -21.50 -19.33 6.96
N LEU A 56 -20.61 -18.59 6.30
CA LEU A 56 -19.15 -18.71 6.47
C LEU A 56 -18.61 -17.63 7.41
N THR A 57 -18.72 -17.90 8.71
CA THR A 57 -18.01 -17.19 9.79
C THR A 57 -16.73 -17.93 10.17
N TYR A 58 -15.60 -17.21 10.13
CA TYR A 58 -14.42 -17.58 10.92
C TYR A 58 -14.50 -16.82 12.25
N SER A 59 -15.01 -17.49 13.28
CA SER A 59 -14.61 -17.38 14.69
C SER A 59 -15.76 -17.85 15.57
N THR A 60 -15.61 -19.01 16.22
CA THR A 60 -15.69 -19.11 17.69
C THR A 60 -15.33 -20.52 18.15
N ALA A 61 -14.41 -20.55 19.13
CA ALA A 61 -14.30 -21.65 20.05
C ALA A 61 -15.67 -21.87 20.72
N VAL A 62 -16.16 -23.10 20.66
CA VAL A 62 -17.31 -23.55 21.44
C VAL A 62 -16.83 -23.69 22.89
N HIS A 63 -17.33 -22.87 23.81
CA HIS A 63 -17.47 -23.28 25.21
C HIS A 63 -18.91 -23.05 25.66
N SER A 64 -19.43 -24.14 26.22
CA SER A 64 -20.72 -24.35 26.84
C SER A 64 -21.09 -23.27 27.86
N LYS A 65 -22.35 -22.84 27.81
CA LYS A 65 -23.04 -22.23 28.95
C LYS A 65 -23.10 -23.24 30.10
N GLN A 66 -22.62 -22.85 31.28
CA GLN A 66 -23.26 -23.20 32.55
C GLN A 66 -22.83 -22.23 33.65
N ASP A 67 -23.86 -21.59 34.22
CA ASP A 67 -24.02 -21.04 35.57
C ASP A 67 -23.10 -19.93 36.09
N GLU A 68 -23.68 -18.72 36.07
CA GLU A 68 -23.33 -17.61 36.94
C GLU A 68 -23.57 -17.97 38.42
N LYS A 69 -22.51 -17.94 39.24
CA LYS A 69 -22.59 -17.53 40.64
C LYS A 69 -21.43 -16.60 40.99
N ALA A 70 -21.82 -15.45 41.53
CA ALA A 70 -20.98 -14.34 41.91
C ALA A 70 -19.92 -14.68 42.97
N HIS A 71 -18.70 -14.19 42.75
CA HIS A 71 -17.80 -13.80 43.84
C HIS A 71 -16.92 -12.62 43.39
N GLU A 72 -17.19 -11.46 43.95
CA GLU A 72 -16.30 -10.30 43.93
C GLU A 72 -14.92 -10.67 44.49
N ARG A 73 -13.84 -10.15 43.89
CA ARG A 73 -12.63 -9.72 44.62
C ARG A 73 -11.68 -8.90 43.72
N LYS A 74 -11.69 -7.59 44.00
CA LYS A 74 -10.57 -6.63 44.13
C LYS A 74 -9.26 -6.92 43.38
N THR A 75 -8.94 -6.00 42.46
CA THR A 75 -7.60 -5.64 41.97
C THR A 75 -6.63 -5.28 43.10
N PRO A 76 -5.32 -5.49 42.86
CA PRO A 76 -4.41 -4.35 42.95
C PRO A 76 -3.36 -4.28 41.83
N SER A 77 -2.90 -3.06 41.58
CA SER A 77 -1.87 -2.62 40.63
C SER A 77 -0.44 -2.74 41.19
N ALA A 78 0.57 -2.96 40.34
CA ALA A 78 1.96 -2.47 40.45
C ALA A 78 2.75 -2.96 39.21
N ALA A 79 3.25 -2.10 38.32
CA ALA A 79 4.50 -1.33 38.37
C ALA A 79 5.76 -2.16 38.00
N PHE A 80 6.39 -1.76 36.91
CA PHE A 80 7.67 -2.22 36.36
C PHE A 80 8.86 -1.75 37.22
N GLY A 81 9.89 -2.59 37.41
CA GLY A 81 11.21 -2.17 37.90
C GLY A 81 12.14 -3.31 38.38
N ASP A 82 13.38 -3.27 37.88
CA ASP A 82 14.66 -3.71 38.46
C ASP A 82 15.23 -5.12 38.25
N THR A 83 16.32 -5.12 37.47
CA THR A 83 17.47 -6.04 37.47
C THR A 83 18.28 -5.95 38.77
N MET A 84 18.60 -7.08 39.41
CA MET A 84 19.40 -7.16 40.64
C MET A 84 20.88 -7.51 40.35
N PHE A 85 21.80 -6.67 40.85
CA PHE A 85 23.24 -6.94 41.04
C PHE A 85 23.50 -7.29 42.52
N ASP A 86 24.59 -8.02 42.84
CA ASP A 86 25.00 -8.23 44.23
C ASP A 86 25.74 -7.01 44.82
N LYS A 87 25.91 -6.99 46.16
CA LYS A 87 26.47 -5.87 46.93
C LYS A 87 27.98 -5.64 46.74
N THR A 88 28.60 -6.26 45.75
CA THR A 88 29.98 -6.01 45.33
C THR A 88 30.13 -5.79 43.83
N GLY A 89 29.03 -5.75 43.06
CA GLY A 89 29.04 -5.27 41.68
C GLY A 89 29.53 -6.26 40.62
N HIS A 90 29.39 -7.58 40.85
CA HIS A 90 29.67 -8.58 39.81
C HIS A 90 28.41 -9.35 39.37
N PRO A 91 28.29 -9.73 38.08
CA PRO A 91 27.17 -10.53 37.58
C PRO A 91 27.32 -12.01 38.00
N VAL A 92 26.29 -12.58 38.61
CA VAL A 92 26.26 -13.99 39.08
C VAL A 92 25.93 -14.92 37.91
N VAL A 93 26.85 -15.82 37.57
CA VAL A 93 26.67 -16.93 36.62
C VAL A 93 26.35 -18.20 37.42
N TYR A 94 25.22 -18.85 37.17
CA TYR A 94 24.93 -20.18 37.72
C TYR A 94 25.35 -21.27 36.73
N GLN A 95 26.42 -21.99 37.06
CA GLN A 95 26.74 -23.33 36.56
C GLN A 95 26.33 -24.33 37.62
N SER A 96 25.63 -25.40 37.23
CA SER A 96 25.43 -26.57 38.08
C SER A 96 25.90 -27.83 37.35
N ASP A 97 27.04 -28.38 37.80
CA ASP A 97 27.48 -29.72 37.47
C ASP A 97 27.68 -30.55 38.76
N ARG A 98 27.02 -31.71 38.76
CA ARG A 98 27.34 -33.02 39.37
C ARG A 98 27.62 -33.21 40.87
N ALA A 99 26.86 -34.14 41.46
CA ALA A 99 27.29 -35.41 42.11
C ALA A 99 26.01 -36.15 42.58
N GLY A 100 25.82 -37.47 42.54
CA GLY A 100 26.74 -38.61 42.63
C GLY A 100 26.50 -39.35 43.95
N ILE A 101 25.56 -40.32 44.02
CA ILE A 101 25.46 -41.32 45.09
C ILE A 101 25.12 -42.69 44.47
N SER A 102 25.77 -43.73 44.97
CA SER A 102 25.92 -45.07 44.40
C SER A 102 25.03 -46.16 45.03
N ALA A 103 24.98 -47.28 44.30
CA ALA A 103 24.92 -48.69 44.71
C ALA A 103 23.61 -49.29 45.29
N GLY A 104 23.09 -50.28 44.56
CA GLY A 104 22.15 -51.30 45.02
C GLY A 104 21.68 -52.23 43.90
N HIS A 105 22.46 -53.28 43.59
CA HIS A 105 22.04 -54.44 42.78
C HIS A 105 21.15 -55.36 43.60
N ILE A 106 19.93 -55.75 43.16
CA ILE A 106 19.38 -57.12 43.29
C ILE A 106 18.38 -57.43 42.15
N LYS A 107 18.79 -58.41 41.32
CA LYS A 107 18.11 -59.53 40.61
C LYS A 107 16.66 -59.48 40.08
N THR A 108 16.57 -60.19 38.96
CA THR A 108 15.47 -60.69 38.13
C THR A 108 14.56 -61.71 38.83
N ASP A 109 13.28 -61.78 38.46
CA ASP A 109 12.65 -62.91 37.73
C ASP A 109 11.11 -63.03 37.88
N ASN A 110 10.50 -63.36 36.73
CA ASN A 110 9.33 -64.22 36.48
C ASN A 110 7.86 -63.79 36.71
N ALA A 111 7.18 -63.83 35.55
CA ALA A 111 5.77 -63.97 35.19
C ALA A 111 4.86 -64.92 36.02
N VAL A 112 3.54 -64.65 35.98
CA VAL A 112 2.46 -65.52 35.37
C VAL A 112 1.04 -65.29 35.99
N LYS A 113 0.04 -65.03 35.12
CA LYS A 113 -1.45 -65.30 35.13
C LYS A 113 -2.39 -64.66 36.20
N SER A 114 -3.37 -63.83 35.81
CA SER A 114 -4.76 -64.06 35.28
C SER A 114 -5.82 -64.36 36.36
N ASP A 115 -6.84 -63.51 36.55
CA ASP A 115 -8.23 -63.78 36.09
C ASP A 115 -9.28 -62.66 36.39
N SER A 116 -10.22 -62.52 35.45
CA SER A 116 -11.63 -62.11 35.48
C SER A 116 -12.20 -60.83 36.18
N LYS A 117 -12.75 -59.95 35.31
CA LYS A 117 -14.09 -59.29 35.29
C LYS A 117 -14.66 -58.55 36.54
N ARG A 118 -14.77 -57.21 36.41
CA ARG A 118 -15.97 -56.40 36.76
C ARG A 118 -15.99 -55.08 35.93
N LYS A 119 -17.13 -54.75 35.31
CA LYS A 119 -17.46 -53.47 34.62
C LYS A 119 -18.16 -52.51 35.63
N PRO A 120 -18.58 -51.27 35.26
CA PRO A 120 -17.81 -50.11 34.75
C PRO A 120 -18.03 -48.81 35.58
N ASN A 121 -17.11 -47.84 35.42
CA ASN A 121 -17.12 -46.39 35.73
C ASN A 121 -17.46 -45.88 37.15
N PRO A 122 -16.70 -44.86 37.60
CA PRO A 122 -17.21 -43.49 37.45
C PRO A 122 -16.32 -42.65 36.53
N GLU A 123 -16.93 -41.67 35.87
CA GLU A 123 -16.30 -40.65 35.06
C GLU A 123 -15.13 -39.99 35.81
N VAL A 124 -13.90 -40.36 35.43
CA VAL A 124 -12.75 -39.50 35.64
C VAL A 124 -12.72 -38.59 34.43
N THR A 125 -13.16 -37.34 34.59
CA THR A 125 -12.76 -36.27 33.68
C THR A 125 -11.25 -36.16 33.79
N SER A 126 -10.54 -36.93 32.96
CA SER A 126 -9.08 -36.91 32.93
C SER A 126 -8.69 -35.53 32.41
N GLU A 127 -8.37 -34.62 33.33
CA GLU A 127 -7.75 -33.36 32.98
C GLU A 127 -6.54 -33.68 32.11
N LYS A 128 -6.53 -33.11 30.90
CA LYS A 128 -5.50 -33.35 29.91
C LYS A 128 -4.13 -33.00 30.54
N PRO A 129 -3.17 -33.94 30.59
CA PRO A 129 -1.85 -33.66 31.14
C PRO A 129 -1.19 -32.47 30.41
N GLU A 130 -0.58 -31.54 31.14
CA GLU A 130 -0.05 -30.29 30.57
C GLU A 130 0.99 -30.49 29.46
N TYR A 131 1.72 -31.60 29.48
CA TYR A 131 2.74 -31.94 28.48
C TYR A 131 2.15 -32.51 27.17
N MET A 132 0.82 -32.69 27.09
CA MET A 132 0.11 -33.18 25.92
C MET A 132 -0.55 -32.03 25.15
N THR A 133 -0.78 -32.22 23.86
CA THR A 133 -1.51 -31.30 22.97
C THR A 133 -2.35 -32.07 21.94
N HIS A 134 -3.33 -31.41 21.35
CA HIS A 134 -4.10 -32.00 20.26
C HIS A 134 -3.33 -31.84 18.96
N LEU A 135 -3.02 -32.95 18.29
CA LEU A 135 -2.41 -32.97 16.96
C LEU A 135 -3.42 -32.60 15.89
N ASN A 136 -4.61 -33.18 15.99
CA ASN A 136 -5.83 -32.77 15.30
C ASN A 136 -6.96 -32.84 16.35
N GLY A 137 -8.15 -32.31 16.06
CA GLY A 137 -9.26 -32.28 17.03
C GLY A 137 -9.70 -33.64 17.61
N LYS A 138 -9.05 -34.74 17.21
CA LYS A 138 -9.34 -36.12 17.62
C LYS A 138 -8.15 -36.84 18.28
N LYS A 139 -6.90 -36.42 18.06
CA LYS A 139 -5.69 -37.15 18.50
C LYS A 139 -4.85 -36.32 19.48
N LEU A 140 -4.66 -36.84 20.69
CA LEU A 140 -3.76 -36.27 21.69
C LEU A 140 -2.33 -36.82 21.50
N VAL A 141 -1.33 -35.94 21.54
CA VAL A 141 0.09 -36.28 21.43
C VAL A 141 0.92 -35.50 22.44
N ALA A 142 2.11 -35.97 22.78
CA ALA A 142 3.05 -35.17 23.57
C ALA A 142 3.46 -33.89 22.82
N LYS A 143 3.73 -32.81 23.54
CA LYS A 143 4.23 -31.54 22.95
C LYS A 143 5.57 -31.70 22.21
N SER A 144 6.32 -32.78 22.48
CA SER A 144 7.56 -33.14 21.78
C SER A 144 7.34 -33.80 20.41
N HIS A 145 6.09 -34.05 20.00
CA HIS A 145 5.77 -34.70 18.74
C HIS A 145 6.34 -33.93 17.54
N PRO A 146 7.00 -34.60 16.57
CA PRO A 146 7.67 -33.94 15.44
C PRO A 146 6.79 -32.97 14.64
N VAL A 147 5.53 -33.34 14.38
CA VAL A 147 4.58 -32.43 13.70
C VAL A 147 4.26 -31.17 14.52
N ILE A 148 4.18 -31.27 15.85
CA ILE A 148 3.96 -30.09 16.71
C ILE A 148 5.19 -29.18 16.67
N ARG A 149 6.39 -29.76 16.64
CA ARG A 149 7.63 -29.02 16.43
C ARG A 149 7.66 -28.32 15.07
N LEU A 150 7.27 -29.01 14.00
CA LEU A 150 7.14 -28.41 12.66
C LEU A 150 6.22 -27.19 12.67
N ARG A 151 5.01 -27.31 13.27
CA ARG A 151 4.06 -26.19 13.36
C ARG A 151 4.68 -25.01 14.10
N GLY A 152 5.32 -25.25 15.25
CA GLY A 152 6.02 -24.21 16.00
C GLY A 152 7.14 -23.53 15.20
N GLN A 153 7.89 -24.28 14.39
CA GLN A 153 8.92 -23.72 13.51
C GLN A 153 8.31 -22.86 12.39
N LEU A 154 7.21 -23.33 11.78
CA LEU A 154 6.50 -22.61 10.73
C LEU A 154 5.85 -21.32 11.27
N ASP A 155 5.27 -21.35 12.47
CA ASP A 155 4.74 -20.17 13.17
C ASP A 155 5.83 -19.16 13.53
N SER A 156 6.98 -19.64 14.01
CA SER A 156 8.15 -18.79 14.27
C SER A 156 8.66 -18.14 12.99
N PHE A 157 8.70 -18.89 11.88
CA PHE A 157 9.08 -18.38 10.57
C PHE A 157 8.08 -17.35 10.04
N LEU A 158 6.78 -17.60 10.16
CA LEU A 158 5.71 -16.65 9.81
C LEU A 158 5.84 -15.34 10.58
N SER A 159 6.12 -15.40 11.88
CA SER A 159 6.35 -14.21 12.70
C SER A 159 7.53 -13.37 12.19
N GLN A 160 8.65 -14.02 11.85
CA GLN A 160 9.84 -13.34 11.31
C GLN A 160 9.61 -12.80 9.89
N LEU A 161 8.80 -13.49 9.07
CA LEU A 161 8.38 -13.01 7.76
C LEU A 161 7.62 -11.69 7.89
N VAL A 162 6.60 -11.65 8.74
CA VAL A 162 5.77 -10.45 8.97
C VAL A 162 6.61 -9.31 9.58
N GLU A 163 7.51 -9.61 10.51
CA GLU A 163 8.45 -8.60 11.04
C GLU A 163 9.31 -7.99 9.92
N THR A 164 9.83 -8.84 9.03
CA THR A 164 10.67 -8.39 7.91
C THR A 164 9.85 -7.63 6.87
N GLU A 165 8.62 -8.06 6.60
CA GLU A 165 7.65 -7.38 5.71
C GLU A 165 7.35 -5.96 6.20
N LEU A 166 6.99 -5.81 7.48
CA LEU A 166 6.77 -4.52 8.13
C LEU A 166 8.03 -3.64 8.05
N TRP A 167 9.21 -4.23 8.25
CA TRP A 167 10.45 -3.47 8.12
C TRP A 167 10.69 -2.95 6.69
N PHE A 168 10.38 -3.74 5.65
CA PHE A 168 10.48 -3.26 4.27
C PHE A 168 9.44 -2.18 3.96
N LEU A 169 8.23 -2.28 4.51
CA LEU A 169 7.20 -1.23 4.43
C LEU A 169 7.69 0.08 5.05
N GLU A 170 8.25 0.03 6.26
CA GLU A 170 8.84 1.20 6.94
C GLU A 170 9.98 1.85 6.12
N LYS A 171 10.67 1.08 5.28
CA LYS A 171 11.71 1.59 4.37
C LYS A 171 11.19 2.03 3.01
N GLY A 172 9.87 2.04 2.79
CA GLY A 172 9.25 2.39 1.52
C GLY A 172 9.51 1.37 0.40
N CYS A 173 9.98 0.17 0.74
CA CYS A 173 10.29 -0.89 -0.21
C CYS A 173 9.04 -1.76 -0.44
N ILE A 174 7.97 -1.14 -0.94
CA ILE A 174 6.63 -1.75 -1.06
C ILE A 174 6.68 -3.06 -1.86
N GLY A 175 7.35 -3.07 -3.02
CA GLY A 175 7.43 -4.29 -3.84
C GLY A 175 8.18 -5.46 -3.18
N MET A 176 9.08 -5.21 -2.22
CA MET A 176 9.69 -6.28 -1.42
C MET A 176 8.76 -6.77 -0.32
N ALA A 177 7.99 -5.86 0.29
CA ALA A 177 6.98 -6.21 1.28
C ALA A 177 5.85 -7.05 0.67
N GLU A 178 5.29 -6.65 -0.47
CA GLU A 178 4.26 -7.40 -1.19
C GLU A 178 4.71 -8.83 -1.51
N LYS A 179 5.97 -8.98 -1.97
CA LYS A 179 6.56 -10.30 -2.21
C LYS A 179 6.70 -11.13 -0.93
N LEU A 180 7.11 -10.53 0.18
CA LEU A 180 7.11 -11.24 1.47
C LEU A 180 5.68 -11.64 1.88
N GLY A 181 4.68 -10.80 1.60
CA GLY A 181 3.27 -11.10 1.79
C GLY A 181 2.81 -12.33 1.00
N GLU A 182 3.25 -12.50 -0.25
CA GLU A 182 2.99 -13.74 -1.03
C GLU A 182 3.59 -14.98 -0.31
N VAL A 183 4.78 -14.86 0.29
CA VAL A 183 5.40 -15.94 1.07
C VAL A 183 4.62 -16.23 2.35
N VAL A 184 4.07 -15.20 3.01
CA VAL A 184 3.18 -15.37 4.17
C VAL A 184 1.95 -16.18 3.80
N VAL A 185 1.30 -15.85 2.67
CA VAL A 185 0.15 -16.60 2.16
C VAL A 185 0.53 -18.04 1.85
N PHE A 186 1.66 -18.27 1.19
CA PHE A 186 2.20 -19.61 0.92
C PHE A 186 2.36 -20.43 2.21
N CYS A 187 3.02 -19.88 3.22
CA CYS A 187 3.26 -20.56 4.50
C CYS A 187 1.96 -20.86 5.26
N ARG A 188 0.97 -19.94 5.24
CA ARG A 188 -0.35 -20.17 5.82
C ARG A 188 -1.11 -21.29 5.10
N GLY A 189 -1.05 -21.33 3.78
CA GLY A 189 -1.61 -22.41 2.98
C GLY A 189 -0.98 -23.77 3.31
N LEU A 190 0.35 -23.80 3.48
CA LEU A 190 1.07 -25.00 3.86
C LEU A 190 0.68 -25.50 5.25
N MET A 191 0.58 -24.60 6.23
CA MET A 191 0.08 -24.92 7.58
C MET A 191 -1.35 -25.49 7.52
N GLN A 192 -2.22 -24.87 6.72
CA GLN A 192 -3.60 -25.32 6.58
C GLN A 192 -3.70 -26.72 5.95
N ALA A 193 -2.94 -26.99 4.88
CA ALA A 193 -2.89 -28.29 4.22
C ALA A 193 -2.34 -29.39 5.15
N GLU A 194 -1.39 -29.05 6.01
CA GLU A 194 -0.90 -29.96 7.05
C GLU A 194 -2.00 -30.26 8.09
N VAL A 195 -2.59 -29.23 8.70
CA VAL A 195 -3.59 -29.38 9.77
C VAL A 195 -4.85 -30.10 9.28
N LEU A 196 -5.28 -29.84 8.05
CA LEU A 196 -6.47 -30.46 7.44
C LEU A 196 -6.17 -31.81 6.79
N GLU A 197 -4.92 -32.27 6.81
CA GLU A 197 -4.48 -33.51 6.16
C GLU A 197 -4.86 -33.57 4.66
N LYS A 198 -4.83 -32.42 3.99
CA LYS A 198 -5.10 -32.28 2.55
C LYS A 198 -3.80 -32.12 1.78
N GLU A 199 -3.79 -32.57 0.52
CA GLU A 199 -2.66 -32.33 -0.39
C GLU A 199 -2.44 -30.82 -0.57
N PHE A 200 -1.17 -30.40 -0.50
CA PHE A 200 -0.78 -29.01 -0.71
C PHE A 200 -0.55 -28.75 -2.20
N ASP A 201 -1.47 -28.00 -2.80
CA ASP A 201 -1.29 -27.48 -4.16
C ASP A 201 -0.32 -26.30 -4.15
N PHE A 202 0.76 -26.39 -4.92
CA PHE A 202 1.83 -25.40 -4.91
C PHE A 202 1.40 -24.17 -5.72
N PRO A 203 1.20 -23.00 -5.10
CA PRO A 203 0.69 -21.83 -5.81
C PRO A 203 1.77 -21.21 -6.70
N ILE A 204 1.34 -20.46 -7.71
CA ILE A 204 2.22 -19.53 -8.43
C ILE A 204 2.65 -18.44 -7.44
N ILE A 205 3.96 -18.19 -7.35
CA ILE A 205 4.53 -17.15 -6.49
C ILE A 205 5.54 -16.32 -7.27
N PHE A 206 5.46 -15.00 -7.15
CA PHE A 206 6.19 -14.03 -7.96
C PHE A 206 5.96 -14.18 -9.48
N GLY A 207 4.85 -14.80 -9.87
CA GLY A 207 4.56 -15.14 -11.27
C GLY A 207 5.24 -16.42 -11.78
N PHE A 208 5.89 -17.21 -10.91
CA PHE A 208 6.60 -18.43 -11.28
C PHE A 208 5.98 -19.68 -10.66
N ASN A 209 6.00 -20.79 -11.40
CA ASN A 209 5.69 -22.12 -10.89
C ASN A 209 6.90 -22.75 -10.18
N LYS A 210 6.68 -23.93 -9.59
CA LYS A 210 7.68 -24.66 -8.80
C LYS A 210 8.97 -24.98 -9.56
N GLU A 211 8.88 -25.30 -10.85
CA GLU A 211 10.01 -25.66 -11.70
C GLU A 211 10.84 -24.42 -12.07
N GLN A 212 10.16 -23.34 -12.45
CA GLN A 212 10.78 -22.05 -12.78
C GLN A 212 11.51 -21.45 -11.58
N LEU A 213 10.94 -21.52 -10.38
CA LEU A 213 11.61 -21.04 -9.16
C LEU A 213 12.95 -21.75 -8.91
N ARG A 214 13.03 -23.05 -9.24
CA ARG A 214 14.27 -23.80 -9.15
C ARG A 214 15.29 -23.26 -10.15
N GLU A 215 14.92 -23.19 -11.42
CA GLU A 215 15.77 -22.70 -12.50
C GLU A 215 16.34 -21.31 -12.19
N ILE A 216 15.46 -20.38 -11.81
CA ILE A 216 15.82 -18.99 -11.51
C ILE A 216 16.77 -18.91 -10.31
N SER A 217 16.53 -19.70 -9.26
CA SER A 217 17.39 -19.71 -8.07
C SER A 217 18.79 -20.32 -8.33
N HIS A 218 18.93 -21.15 -9.36
CA HIS A 218 20.20 -21.79 -9.75
C HIS A 218 21.08 -20.91 -10.64
N ASP A 219 20.51 -19.95 -11.38
CA ASP A 219 21.28 -19.04 -12.25
C ASP A 219 20.97 -17.55 -11.96
N PRO A 220 21.32 -17.04 -10.78
CA PRO A 220 21.00 -15.67 -10.40
C PRO A 220 21.74 -14.61 -11.25
N MET A 221 22.82 -14.99 -11.94
CA MET A 221 23.51 -14.07 -12.85
C MET A 221 22.66 -13.80 -14.08
N LYS A 222 22.12 -14.85 -14.71
CA LYS A 222 21.25 -14.74 -15.88
C LYS A 222 19.98 -13.93 -15.59
N TYR A 223 19.33 -14.19 -14.46
CA TYR A 223 18.00 -13.61 -14.17
C TYR A 223 18.05 -12.27 -13.42
N PHE A 224 19.08 -12.01 -12.61
CA PHE A 224 19.15 -10.82 -11.75
C PHE A 224 20.45 -10.02 -11.90
N GLY A 225 21.38 -10.44 -12.76
CA GLY A 225 22.67 -9.75 -12.92
C GLY A 225 23.57 -9.80 -11.68
N VAL A 226 23.31 -10.70 -10.72
CA VAL A 226 24.09 -10.83 -9.47
C VAL A 226 24.74 -12.21 -9.36
N LYS A 227 25.97 -12.24 -8.85
CA LYS A 227 26.64 -13.50 -8.51
C LYS A 227 25.95 -14.15 -7.30
N HIS A 228 26.03 -15.48 -7.24
CA HIS A 228 25.73 -16.24 -6.04
C HIS A 228 26.40 -15.60 -4.83
N SER A 229 25.59 -15.42 -3.78
CA SER A 229 26.00 -14.72 -2.58
C SER A 229 26.15 -15.67 -1.40
N PHE A 230 27.25 -15.50 -0.68
CA PHE A 230 27.35 -15.89 0.71
C PHE A 230 26.79 -14.79 1.62
N VAL A 231 26.40 -15.17 2.84
CA VAL A 231 26.03 -14.23 3.89
C VAL A 231 27.24 -13.32 4.15
N SER A 232 27.06 -12.01 4.01
CA SER A 232 28.16 -11.06 4.16
C SER A 232 27.63 -9.70 4.58
N LYS A 233 28.34 -9.04 5.50
CA LYS A 233 28.06 -7.66 5.91
C LYS A 233 28.09 -6.66 4.74
N ARG A 234 28.78 -7.01 3.65
CA ARG A 234 28.94 -6.16 2.45
C ARG A 234 27.62 -5.89 1.72
N HIS A 235 26.59 -6.69 1.94
CA HIS A 235 25.31 -6.57 1.26
C HIS A 235 24.24 -5.80 2.05
N GLY A 236 24.59 -5.26 3.23
CA GLY A 236 23.69 -4.44 4.03
C GLY A 236 22.64 -5.23 4.82
N MET A 237 21.86 -4.50 5.63
CA MET A 237 20.93 -5.07 6.60
C MET A 237 19.74 -5.80 5.96
N SER A 238 19.21 -5.28 4.84
CA SER A 238 18.08 -5.88 4.15
C SER A 238 18.41 -7.28 3.61
N VAL A 239 19.55 -7.44 2.95
CA VAL A 239 20.03 -8.75 2.47
C VAL A 239 20.35 -9.69 3.64
N ALA A 240 20.90 -9.17 4.75
CA ALA A 240 21.15 -9.96 5.94
C ALA A 240 19.85 -10.53 6.53
N ARG A 241 18.79 -9.72 6.64
CA ARG A 241 17.47 -10.17 7.10
C ARG A 241 16.86 -11.24 6.21
N LEU A 242 16.92 -11.08 4.89
CA LEU A 242 16.44 -12.09 3.96
C LEU A 242 17.25 -13.40 4.05
N HIS A 243 18.55 -13.32 4.34
CA HIS A 243 19.35 -14.51 4.62
C HIS A 243 18.95 -15.22 5.92
N ILE A 244 18.60 -14.48 6.99
CA ILE A 244 18.07 -15.05 8.24
C ILE A 244 16.78 -15.83 7.95
N LEU A 245 15.86 -15.24 7.20
CA LEU A 245 14.64 -15.93 6.77
C LEU A 245 14.96 -17.15 5.91
N ARG A 246 15.91 -17.05 4.98
CA ARG A 246 16.32 -18.20 4.16
C ARG A 246 16.89 -19.34 5.02
N THR A 247 17.72 -19.05 6.03
CA THR A 247 18.21 -20.11 6.94
C THR A 247 17.09 -20.66 7.80
N LYS A 248 16.18 -19.80 8.28
CA LYS A 248 15.02 -20.24 9.06
C LYS A 248 14.09 -21.15 8.26
N SER A 249 13.87 -20.87 6.98
CA SER A 249 13.09 -21.75 6.09
C SER A 249 13.69 -23.16 5.95
N ARG A 250 15.03 -23.28 6.03
CA ARG A 250 15.71 -24.60 6.03
C ARG A 250 15.54 -25.34 7.35
N GLU A 251 15.48 -24.63 8.48
CA GLU A 251 15.14 -25.25 9.76
C GLU A 251 13.70 -25.79 9.75
N VAL A 252 12.77 -25.07 9.12
CA VAL A 252 11.39 -25.53 8.93
C VAL A 252 11.36 -26.77 8.02
N GLU A 253 12.11 -26.77 6.92
CA GLU A 253 12.26 -27.93 6.03
C GLU A 253 12.77 -29.17 6.80
N LEU A 254 13.83 -29.03 7.60
CA LEU A 254 14.37 -30.12 8.41
C LEU A 254 13.34 -30.63 9.44
N ALA A 255 12.59 -29.73 10.08
CA ALA A 255 11.52 -30.13 10.99
C ALA A 255 10.40 -30.90 10.26
N ALA A 256 10.15 -30.63 8.98
CA ALA A 256 9.20 -31.39 8.18
C ALA A 256 9.74 -32.75 7.77
N VAL A 257 11.03 -32.84 7.46
CA VAL A 257 11.71 -34.13 7.24
C VAL A 257 11.60 -35.00 8.50
N ASP A 258 11.90 -34.47 9.68
CA ASP A 258 11.74 -35.17 10.96
C ASP A 258 10.28 -35.60 11.23
N ALA A 259 9.32 -34.82 10.74
CA ALA A 259 7.90 -35.08 10.96
C ALA A 259 7.31 -36.14 10.02
N PHE A 260 7.79 -36.20 8.78
CA PHE A 260 7.13 -36.97 7.72
C PHE A 260 8.01 -38.03 7.05
N VAL A 261 9.33 -38.00 7.25
CA VAL A 261 10.25 -38.98 6.69
C VAL A 261 10.62 -40.01 7.75
N THR A 262 10.34 -41.26 7.46
CA THR A 262 10.72 -42.39 8.32
C THR A 262 12.21 -42.73 8.18
N SER A 263 12.76 -43.48 9.14
CA SER A 263 14.15 -43.98 9.12
C SER A 263 14.53 -44.73 7.84
N ASN A 264 13.53 -45.25 7.11
CA ASN A 264 13.71 -46.05 5.91
C ASN A 264 13.61 -45.19 4.64
N GLY A 265 13.51 -43.86 4.78
CA GLY A 265 13.43 -42.90 3.67
C GLY A 265 12.03 -42.69 3.07
N LYS A 266 10.99 -43.38 3.57
CA LYS A 266 9.62 -43.19 3.09
C LYS A 266 9.03 -41.89 3.67
N CYS A 267 8.56 -41.00 2.80
CA CYS A 267 7.89 -39.74 3.17
C CYS A 267 6.36 -39.89 3.13
N SER A 268 5.66 -39.46 4.18
CA SER A 268 4.19 -39.47 4.23
C SER A 268 3.53 -38.22 3.65
N ARG A 269 4.27 -37.11 3.54
CA ARG A 269 3.81 -35.80 3.02
C ARG A 269 4.86 -35.19 2.09
N GLU A 270 5.07 -35.86 0.96
CA GLU A 270 6.06 -35.42 -0.06
C GLU A 270 5.71 -34.04 -0.63
N ASP A 271 4.42 -33.74 -0.75
CA ASP A 271 3.88 -32.43 -1.14
C ASP A 271 4.41 -31.29 -0.23
N ILE A 272 4.32 -31.47 1.10
CA ILE A 272 4.82 -30.48 2.07
C ILE A 272 6.34 -30.38 2.06
N VAL A 273 7.04 -31.52 2.13
CA VAL A 273 8.51 -31.53 2.19
C VAL A 273 9.10 -30.90 0.93
N SER A 274 8.53 -31.22 -0.24
CA SER A 274 8.94 -30.64 -1.51
C SER A 274 8.61 -29.14 -1.63
N ALA A 275 7.49 -28.69 -1.06
CA ALA A 275 7.13 -27.28 -0.99
C ALA A 275 8.11 -26.48 -0.12
N LEU A 276 8.47 -26.99 1.07
CA LEU A 276 9.44 -26.36 1.98
C LEU A 276 10.86 -26.36 1.39
N ASN A 277 11.24 -27.39 0.65
CA ASN A 277 12.50 -27.37 -0.11
C ASN A 277 12.54 -26.19 -1.10
N ARG A 278 11.42 -25.93 -1.79
CA ARG A 278 11.32 -24.80 -2.73
C ARG A 278 11.17 -23.46 -2.02
N LEU A 279 10.69 -23.42 -0.78
CA LEU A 279 10.66 -22.21 0.05
C LEU A 279 12.06 -21.61 0.25
N SER A 280 13.11 -22.45 0.38
CA SER A 280 14.49 -21.92 0.45
C SER A 280 14.92 -21.25 -0.86
N SER A 281 14.49 -21.76 -2.01
CA SER A 281 14.69 -21.12 -3.33
C SER A 281 13.95 -19.79 -3.43
N ILE A 282 12.69 -19.75 -2.99
CA ILE A 282 11.86 -18.53 -2.93
C ILE A 282 12.57 -17.44 -2.10
N MET A 283 13.04 -17.79 -0.90
CA MET A 283 13.78 -16.84 -0.06
C MET A 283 15.12 -16.41 -0.68
N TYR A 284 15.78 -17.30 -1.43
CA TYR A 284 17.02 -16.94 -2.14
C TYR A 284 16.78 -16.02 -3.33
N ILE A 285 15.65 -16.17 -4.04
CA ILE A 285 15.23 -15.24 -5.09
C ILE A 285 15.04 -13.84 -4.50
N LEU A 286 14.39 -13.72 -3.34
CA LEU A 286 14.27 -12.44 -2.62
C LEU A 286 15.63 -11.84 -2.27
N VAL A 287 16.59 -12.65 -1.84
CA VAL A 287 17.98 -12.20 -1.62
C VAL A 287 18.59 -11.65 -2.91
N CYS A 288 18.37 -12.31 -4.06
CA CYS A 288 18.93 -11.89 -5.34
C CYS A 288 18.27 -10.61 -5.85
N LEU A 289 16.95 -10.49 -5.74
CA LEU A 289 16.19 -9.28 -6.07
C LEU A 289 16.67 -8.09 -5.25
N GLU A 290 16.82 -8.27 -3.94
CA GLU A 290 17.31 -7.21 -3.06
C GLU A 290 18.76 -6.82 -3.38
N LYS A 291 19.61 -7.80 -3.69
CA LYS A 291 20.99 -7.51 -4.13
C LYS A 291 21.03 -6.76 -5.45
N ALA A 292 20.20 -7.11 -6.43
CA ALA A 292 20.11 -6.40 -7.70
C ALA A 292 19.65 -4.95 -7.44
N ARG A 293 18.59 -4.78 -6.63
CA ARG A 293 18.10 -3.47 -6.19
C ARG A 293 19.19 -2.61 -5.54
N LEU A 294 20.06 -3.20 -4.73
CA LEU A 294 21.18 -2.50 -4.09
C LEU A 294 22.37 -2.26 -5.04
N LYS A 295 22.62 -3.15 -6.00
CA LYS A 295 23.72 -3.04 -6.97
C LYS A 295 23.45 -1.94 -8.01
N ASP A 296 22.20 -1.80 -8.43
CA ASP A 296 21.78 -0.79 -9.40
C ASP A 296 21.62 0.61 -8.77
N GLY A 297 21.98 0.79 -7.48
CA GLY A 297 21.85 2.03 -6.71
C GLY A 297 22.91 2.25 -5.62
N GLY A 298 24.14 1.79 -5.81
CA GLY A 298 25.17 1.77 -4.77
C GLY A 298 25.90 3.08 -4.47
N VAL A 299 25.25 4.05 -3.82
CA VAL A 299 25.79 4.86 -2.69
C VAL A 299 24.60 5.29 -1.81
N LEU A 300 24.84 5.28 -0.49
CA LEU A 300 24.10 5.91 0.62
C LEU A 300 23.28 4.89 1.43
N SER A 301 23.75 4.48 2.62
CA SER A 301 23.50 5.19 3.90
C SER A 301 22.04 5.62 4.02
N GLY A 302 21.33 5.07 5.01
CA GLY A 302 19.88 5.09 5.11
C GLY A 302 19.20 6.40 4.75
N GLU A 303 18.41 6.35 3.67
CA GLU A 303 17.31 7.24 3.36
C GLU A 303 16.25 6.36 2.67
N ALA A 304 14.97 6.61 2.97
CA ALA A 304 13.82 5.93 2.38
C ALA A 304 13.92 5.85 0.84
N ALA A 305 13.23 4.89 0.23
CA ALA A 305 12.96 4.86 -1.22
C ALA A 305 12.89 6.30 -1.76
N ARG A 306 13.90 6.73 -2.53
CA ARG A 306 14.12 8.16 -2.80
C ARG A 306 12.96 8.71 -3.60
N THR A 307 11.96 9.23 -2.91
CA THR A 307 11.19 10.36 -3.39
C THR A 307 12.22 11.43 -3.74
N ARG A 308 12.40 11.68 -5.04
CA ARG A 308 13.19 12.84 -5.45
C ARG A 308 12.35 14.06 -5.10
N ARG A 309 12.91 14.91 -4.25
CA ARG A 309 12.31 16.16 -3.80
C ARG A 309 12.91 17.28 -4.62
N PHE A 310 12.06 18.05 -5.27
CA PHE A 310 12.49 19.19 -6.08
C PHE A 310 11.72 20.42 -5.64
N ASP A 311 12.44 21.50 -5.30
CA ASP A 311 11.82 22.72 -4.83
C ASP A 311 11.43 23.60 -6.01
N VAL A 312 10.17 24.02 -6.05
CA VAL A 312 9.65 24.99 -7.01
C VAL A 312 9.07 26.19 -6.27
N ASN A 313 9.00 27.33 -6.97
CA ASN A 313 8.29 28.49 -6.45
C ASN A 313 6.77 28.25 -6.55
N ILE A 314 6.04 28.89 -5.64
CA ILE A 314 4.59 28.98 -5.67
C ILE A 314 4.19 30.31 -6.29
N GLY A 315 3.40 30.23 -7.37
CA GLY A 315 2.69 31.32 -8.00
C GLY A 315 1.22 31.33 -7.57
N VAL A 316 0.85 32.26 -6.67
CA VAL A 316 -0.53 32.42 -6.21
C VAL A 316 -1.29 33.31 -7.18
N SER A 317 -2.31 32.73 -7.80
CA SER A 317 -3.18 33.39 -8.77
C SER A 317 -4.43 33.92 -8.07
N ASN A 318 -4.53 35.25 -8.00
CA ASN A 318 -5.78 35.90 -7.64
C ASN A 318 -6.71 35.95 -8.86
N ARG A 319 -7.99 36.26 -8.65
CA ARG A 319 -8.97 36.44 -9.72
C ARG A 319 -8.47 37.40 -10.80
N HIS A 320 -8.61 37.01 -12.05
CA HIS A 320 -8.11 37.80 -13.17
C HIS A 320 -8.82 37.45 -14.49
N ILE A 321 -8.57 38.28 -15.50
CA ILE A 321 -9.19 38.19 -16.82
C ILE A 321 -8.10 38.18 -17.89
N HIS A 322 -8.23 37.28 -18.85
CA HIS A 322 -7.59 37.37 -20.15
C HIS A 322 -8.62 37.85 -21.17
N LEU A 323 -8.25 38.78 -22.05
CA LEU A 323 -9.16 39.36 -23.04
C LEU A 323 -8.73 39.05 -24.47
N SER A 324 -9.72 38.89 -25.35
CA SER A 324 -9.52 39.04 -26.79
C SER A 324 -9.32 40.50 -27.18
N GLN A 325 -8.67 40.76 -28.32
CA GLN A 325 -8.50 42.12 -28.83
C GLN A 325 -9.86 42.81 -29.08
N ASN A 326 -10.84 42.08 -29.60
CA ASN A 326 -12.18 42.61 -29.85
C ASN A 326 -12.87 43.04 -28.55
N ASP A 327 -12.81 42.21 -27.51
CA ASP A 327 -13.47 42.50 -26.24
C ASP A 327 -12.75 43.63 -25.48
N LEU A 328 -11.43 43.70 -25.60
CA LEU A 328 -10.64 44.83 -25.09
C LEU A 328 -11.14 46.15 -25.70
N GLU A 329 -11.36 46.18 -27.02
CA GLU A 329 -11.80 47.38 -27.70
C GLU A 329 -13.25 47.78 -27.37
N VAL A 330 -14.13 46.81 -27.14
CA VAL A 330 -15.49 47.09 -26.63
C VAL A 330 -15.44 47.75 -25.24
N LEU A 331 -14.56 47.25 -24.36
CA LEU A 331 -14.50 47.68 -22.97
C LEU A 331 -13.69 48.96 -22.75
N PHE A 332 -12.69 49.24 -23.59
CA PHE A 332 -11.74 50.36 -23.42
C PHE A 332 -11.66 51.32 -24.62
N GLY A 333 -12.20 50.96 -25.78
CA GLY A 333 -12.26 51.78 -27.00
C GLY A 333 -11.46 51.17 -28.17
N ALA A 334 -11.83 51.56 -29.39
CA ALA A 334 -11.20 51.05 -30.62
C ALA A 334 -9.67 51.28 -30.64
N GLY A 335 -8.92 50.26 -31.05
CA GLY A 335 -7.46 50.28 -31.12
C GLY A 335 -6.72 50.34 -29.76
N TYR A 336 -7.41 50.13 -28.64
CA TYR A 336 -6.78 50.21 -27.31
C TYR A 336 -5.69 49.13 -27.11
N GLN A 337 -4.65 49.49 -26.36
CA GLN A 337 -3.53 48.61 -26.01
C GLN A 337 -3.35 48.58 -24.49
N LEU A 338 -3.15 47.38 -23.94
CA LEU A 338 -2.97 47.19 -22.50
C LEU A 338 -1.69 47.87 -22.00
N THR A 339 -1.77 48.56 -20.86
CA THR A 339 -0.62 49.17 -20.23
C THR A 339 0.02 48.21 -19.26
N LYS A 340 1.22 47.74 -19.57
CA LYS A 340 1.99 46.86 -18.68
C LYS A 340 2.24 47.50 -17.30
N LYS A 341 1.87 46.80 -16.23
CA LYS A 341 2.14 47.20 -14.84
C LYS A 341 3.29 46.41 -14.22
N LYS A 342 3.26 45.07 -14.35
CA LYS A 342 4.24 44.18 -13.72
C LYS A 342 4.36 42.90 -14.54
N GLU A 343 5.58 42.43 -14.76
CA GLU A 343 5.85 41.10 -15.32
C GLU A 343 5.38 39.99 -14.36
N LEU A 344 4.90 38.89 -14.92
CA LEU A 344 4.60 37.66 -14.19
C LEU A 344 5.78 36.69 -14.28
N SER A 345 5.68 35.56 -13.58
CA SER A 345 6.70 34.50 -13.62
C SER A 345 6.85 33.89 -15.01
N GLN A 346 5.73 33.71 -15.72
CA GLN A 346 5.74 33.16 -17.07
C GLN A 346 6.24 34.19 -18.11
N PRO A 347 7.23 33.84 -18.95
CA PRO A 347 7.81 34.74 -19.94
C PRO A 347 6.76 35.44 -20.84
N GLY A 348 6.89 36.76 -20.96
CA GLY A 348 6.02 37.58 -21.80
C GLY A 348 4.61 37.83 -21.25
N GLN A 349 4.21 37.20 -20.14
CA GLN A 349 2.95 37.47 -19.46
C GLN A 349 3.10 38.62 -18.46
N TYR A 350 2.11 39.49 -18.38
CA TYR A 350 2.15 40.65 -17.48
C TYR A 350 0.78 40.96 -16.87
N ALA A 351 0.78 41.47 -15.65
CA ALA A 351 -0.37 42.17 -15.09
C ALA A 351 -0.47 43.56 -15.74
N ALA A 352 -1.62 43.90 -16.29
CA ALA A 352 -1.90 45.20 -16.88
C ALA A 352 -2.31 46.22 -15.79
N LYS A 353 -2.25 47.53 -16.06
CA LYS A 353 -2.74 48.56 -15.11
C LYS A 353 -4.26 48.55 -15.02
N GLU A 354 -4.89 48.15 -16.10
CA GLU A 354 -6.33 48.08 -16.31
C GLU A 354 -6.96 47.00 -15.42
N THR A 355 -8.21 47.26 -15.04
CA THR A 355 -9.06 46.36 -14.28
C THR A 355 -10.50 46.48 -14.77
N LEU A 356 -11.29 45.42 -14.58
CA LEU A 356 -12.71 45.40 -14.90
C LEU A 356 -13.55 45.04 -13.68
N GLY A 357 -14.83 45.36 -13.72
CA GLY A 357 -15.83 44.81 -12.82
C GLY A 357 -16.42 43.51 -13.37
N LEU A 358 -16.67 42.54 -12.50
CA LEU A 358 -17.41 41.31 -12.78
C LEU A 358 -18.81 41.43 -12.16
N THR A 359 -19.86 41.17 -12.94
CA THR A 359 -21.24 41.11 -12.46
C THR A 359 -21.82 39.74 -12.78
N GLY A 360 -22.15 38.98 -11.73
CA GLY A 360 -22.89 37.72 -11.81
C GLY A 360 -24.31 37.85 -11.26
N PRO A 361 -25.12 36.77 -11.29
CA PRO A 361 -26.52 36.79 -10.89
C PRO A 361 -26.76 37.26 -9.43
N LYS A 362 -25.82 36.95 -8.53
CA LYS A 362 -25.98 37.23 -7.09
C LYS A 362 -25.22 38.48 -6.63
N GLY A 363 -24.17 38.87 -7.33
CA GLY A 363 -23.28 39.92 -6.82
C GLY A 363 -22.27 40.43 -7.83
N LYS A 364 -21.44 41.36 -7.35
CA LYS A 364 -20.41 42.03 -8.14
C LYS A 364 -19.04 41.97 -7.45
N ILE A 365 -17.99 41.97 -8.26
CA ILE A 365 -16.61 42.10 -7.83
C ILE A 365 -15.93 43.15 -8.69
N ASP A 366 -15.49 44.24 -8.07
CA ASP A 366 -14.79 45.32 -8.76
C ASP A 366 -13.27 45.10 -8.81
N HIS A 367 -12.61 45.86 -9.67
CA HIS A 367 -11.14 45.93 -9.77
C HIS A 367 -10.44 44.59 -10.05
N VAL A 368 -11.04 43.72 -10.86
CA VAL A 368 -10.45 42.47 -11.32
C VAL A 368 -9.37 42.74 -12.35
N ARG A 369 -8.17 42.20 -12.12
CA ARG A 369 -6.96 42.47 -12.91
C ARG A 369 -7.05 41.85 -14.30
N ILE A 370 -6.62 42.58 -15.33
CA ILE A 370 -6.38 42.02 -16.66
C ILE A 370 -4.92 41.52 -16.74
N LEU A 371 -4.73 40.31 -17.27
CA LEU A 371 -3.42 39.75 -17.60
C LEU A 371 -3.22 39.77 -19.12
N GLY A 372 -2.15 40.44 -19.55
CA GLY A 372 -1.73 40.52 -20.94
C GLY A 372 -0.60 39.54 -21.30
N PRO A 373 -0.32 39.36 -22.60
CA PRO A 373 -0.95 40.03 -23.73
C PRO A 373 -2.38 39.54 -23.99
N VAL A 374 -3.10 40.21 -24.90
CA VAL A 374 -4.42 39.74 -25.37
C VAL A 374 -4.30 38.31 -25.95
N ARG A 375 -5.36 37.53 -25.77
CA ARG A 375 -5.47 36.15 -26.27
C ARG A 375 -6.48 36.09 -27.42
N LYS A 376 -6.69 34.89 -27.97
CA LYS A 376 -7.70 34.67 -29.01
C LYS A 376 -9.13 34.77 -28.46
N GLU A 377 -9.35 34.21 -27.28
CA GLU A 377 -10.63 34.21 -26.58
C GLU A 377 -10.48 34.80 -25.18
N SER A 378 -11.55 35.44 -24.70
CA SER A 378 -11.63 35.99 -23.35
C SER A 378 -11.94 34.89 -22.33
N GLN A 379 -11.28 34.97 -21.17
CA GLN A 379 -11.40 34.00 -20.10
C GLN A 379 -11.31 34.70 -18.74
N VAL A 380 -12.13 34.26 -17.80
CA VAL A 380 -12.17 34.76 -16.43
C VAL A 380 -11.83 33.62 -15.48
N GLU A 381 -10.75 33.78 -14.72
CA GLU A 381 -10.32 32.83 -13.71
C GLU A 381 -10.68 33.38 -12.32
N ILE A 382 -11.50 32.64 -11.57
CA ILE A 382 -11.96 33.02 -10.23
C ILE A 382 -11.78 31.87 -9.24
N SER A 383 -11.79 32.15 -7.93
CA SER A 383 -11.78 31.08 -6.91
C SER A 383 -13.19 30.55 -6.62
N VAL A 384 -13.26 29.44 -5.88
CA VAL A 384 -14.54 28.91 -5.37
C VAL A 384 -15.27 29.98 -4.55
N SER A 385 -14.56 30.69 -3.68
CA SER A 385 -15.14 31.75 -2.86
C SER A 385 -15.74 32.88 -3.69
N ASP A 386 -15.09 33.24 -4.79
CA ASP A 386 -15.60 34.26 -5.73
C ASP A 386 -16.86 33.78 -6.45
N SER A 387 -16.91 32.51 -6.85
CA SER A 387 -18.08 31.94 -7.53
C SER A 387 -19.34 32.03 -6.66
N ILE A 388 -19.22 31.78 -5.35
CA ILE A 388 -20.32 31.89 -4.37
C ILE A 388 -20.81 33.34 -4.24
N LYS A 389 -19.89 34.31 -4.32
CA LYS A 389 -20.21 35.74 -4.26
C LYS A 389 -20.92 36.22 -5.53
N LEU A 390 -20.45 35.76 -6.68
CA LEU A 390 -21.02 36.12 -7.98
C LEU A 390 -22.33 35.35 -8.28
N GLY A 391 -22.55 34.20 -7.64
CA GLY A 391 -23.69 33.31 -7.89
C GLY A 391 -23.51 32.51 -9.17
N LEU A 392 -22.31 31.98 -9.39
CA LEU A 392 -21.95 31.18 -10.55
C LEU A 392 -21.49 29.79 -10.10
N GLU A 393 -21.65 28.80 -10.97
CA GLU A 393 -21.14 27.43 -10.79
C GLU A 393 -20.15 27.06 -11.89
N PRO A 394 -18.99 27.74 -11.98
CA PRO A 394 -17.97 27.43 -12.98
C PRO A 394 -17.29 26.08 -12.68
N PRO A 395 -16.93 25.31 -13.71
CA PRO A 395 -16.16 24.08 -13.51
C PRO A 395 -14.68 24.38 -13.19
N VAL A 396 -14.00 23.41 -12.55
CA VAL A 396 -12.54 23.42 -12.38
C VAL A 396 -11.88 22.97 -13.68
N ARG A 397 -11.10 23.83 -14.33
CA ARG A 397 -10.55 23.58 -15.68
C ARG A 397 -9.12 24.08 -15.84
N ASP A 398 -8.45 23.53 -16.85
CA ASP A 398 -7.19 24.05 -17.34
C ASP A 398 -7.42 25.35 -18.15
N SER A 399 -6.45 26.27 -18.16
CA SER A 399 -6.57 27.53 -18.90
C SER A 399 -6.71 27.26 -20.40
N GLY A 400 -7.69 27.88 -21.05
CA GLY A 400 -8.05 27.64 -22.45
C GLY A 400 -9.18 26.62 -22.65
N ASP A 401 -9.48 25.77 -21.65
CA ASP A 401 -10.63 24.86 -21.71
C ASP A 401 -11.90 25.55 -21.21
N ILE A 402 -12.48 26.36 -22.10
CA ILE A 402 -13.63 27.24 -21.80
C ILE A 402 -14.96 26.74 -22.37
N ASP A 403 -15.01 25.54 -22.91
CA ASP A 403 -16.25 24.98 -23.46
C ASP A 403 -17.20 24.48 -22.36
N ALA A 404 -18.50 24.70 -22.58
CA ALA A 404 -19.57 24.44 -21.62
C ALA A 404 -19.34 25.11 -20.24
N THR A 405 -18.72 26.29 -20.24
CA THR A 405 -18.52 27.10 -19.03
C THR A 405 -19.57 28.22 -18.96
N PRO A 406 -19.92 28.69 -17.76
CA PRO A 406 -20.81 29.83 -17.63
C PRO A 406 -20.19 31.11 -18.16
N GLY A 407 -21.07 32.05 -18.51
CA GLY A 407 -20.75 33.42 -18.87
C GLY A 407 -20.68 34.36 -17.67
N ILE A 408 -20.32 35.62 -17.93
CA ILE A 408 -20.37 36.71 -16.94
C ILE A 408 -20.42 38.07 -17.63
N THR A 409 -20.99 39.08 -16.97
CA THR A 409 -20.92 40.46 -17.47
C THR A 409 -19.66 41.15 -16.98
N LEU A 410 -18.87 41.67 -17.93
CA LEU A 410 -17.71 42.51 -17.71
C LEU A 410 -18.10 44.00 -17.79
N ALA A 411 -17.63 44.81 -16.85
CA ALA A 411 -17.84 46.26 -16.84
C ALA A 411 -16.50 47.00 -16.96
N GLY A 412 -16.35 47.79 -18.02
CA GLY A 412 -15.18 48.60 -18.32
C GLY A 412 -15.51 50.09 -18.49
N PRO A 413 -14.50 50.95 -18.69
CA PRO A 413 -14.67 52.39 -18.75
C PRO A 413 -15.46 52.90 -19.96
N LYS A 414 -15.56 52.12 -21.04
CA LYS A 414 -16.31 52.48 -22.25
C LYS A 414 -17.64 51.74 -22.42
N GLY A 415 -17.94 50.79 -21.53
CA GLY A 415 -19.19 50.04 -21.60
C GLY A 415 -19.15 48.72 -20.86
N THR A 416 -20.17 47.90 -21.11
CA THR A 416 -20.31 46.55 -20.55
C THR A 416 -20.35 45.52 -21.66
N LEU A 417 -19.81 44.33 -21.40
CA LEU A 417 -19.81 43.20 -22.32
C LEU A 417 -20.32 41.96 -21.60
N GLU A 418 -21.29 41.28 -22.17
CA GLU A 418 -21.75 39.98 -21.68
C GLU A 418 -20.95 38.86 -22.36
N LEU A 419 -20.10 38.16 -21.61
CA LEU A 419 -19.47 36.93 -22.05
C LEU A 419 -20.48 35.79 -21.91
N LYS A 420 -20.67 35.01 -22.98
CA LYS A 420 -21.58 33.84 -22.98
C LYS A 420 -20.95 32.59 -22.37
N LYS A 421 -19.63 32.48 -22.42
CA LYS A 421 -18.78 31.42 -21.85
C LYS A 421 -17.45 32.03 -21.43
N GLY A 422 -16.65 31.29 -20.67
CA GLY A 422 -15.26 31.65 -20.35
C GLY A 422 -14.93 31.76 -18.87
N VAL A 423 -15.88 31.51 -17.96
CA VAL A 423 -15.62 31.58 -16.51
C VAL A 423 -15.23 30.20 -15.97
N ILE A 424 -14.05 30.10 -15.37
CA ILE A 424 -13.53 28.86 -14.78
C ILE A 424 -12.99 29.07 -13.37
N ILE A 425 -12.94 27.98 -12.59
CA ILE A 425 -12.02 27.88 -11.46
C ILE A 425 -10.72 27.29 -11.98
N ALA A 426 -9.61 27.99 -11.77
CA ALA A 426 -8.32 27.58 -12.30
C ALA A 426 -7.85 26.29 -11.61
N LYS A 427 -7.64 25.23 -12.38
CA LYS A 427 -7.05 23.98 -11.88
C LYS A 427 -5.56 24.19 -11.61
N ARG A 428 -5.08 23.78 -10.43
CA ARG A 428 -3.66 23.79 -10.08
C ARG A 428 -2.80 23.05 -11.11
N HIS A 429 -1.65 23.64 -11.44
CA HIS A 429 -0.73 23.08 -12.44
C HIS A 429 0.70 23.55 -12.21
N LEU A 430 1.66 22.72 -12.65
CA LEU A 430 3.08 23.05 -12.64
C LEU A 430 3.50 23.37 -14.07
N HIS A 431 3.99 24.59 -14.29
CA HIS A 431 4.73 24.92 -15.50
C HIS A 431 6.17 24.46 -15.37
N LEU A 432 6.73 23.89 -16.45
CA LEU A 432 8.13 23.52 -16.56
C LEU A 432 8.68 23.91 -17.92
N ASP A 433 9.92 24.40 -17.92
CA ASP A 433 10.72 24.45 -19.13
C ASP A 433 11.23 23.03 -19.48
N PRO A 434 11.54 22.73 -20.76
CA PRO A 434 11.92 21.39 -21.18
C PRO A 434 13.21 20.86 -20.55
N ALA A 435 14.14 21.74 -20.19
CA ALA A 435 15.41 21.34 -19.58
C ALA A 435 15.18 20.87 -18.14
N THR A 436 14.43 21.63 -17.35
CA THR A 436 14.04 21.26 -15.99
C THR A 436 13.17 20.00 -16.00
N ALA A 437 12.18 19.90 -16.90
CA ALA A 437 11.33 18.71 -17.01
C ALA A 437 12.16 17.43 -17.27
N LYS A 438 13.14 17.51 -18.17
CA LYS A 438 14.08 16.42 -18.45
C LYS A 438 14.97 16.10 -17.24
N GLU A 439 15.47 17.12 -16.54
CA GLU A 439 16.30 16.96 -15.34
C GLU A 439 15.57 16.20 -14.23
N ILE A 440 14.34 16.59 -13.94
CA ILE A 440 13.54 15.98 -12.85
C ILE A 440 12.78 14.73 -13.31
N GLY A 441 12.78 14.44 -14.62
CA GLY A 441 12.18 13.25 -15.22
C GLY A 441 10.66 13.30 -15.32
N LEU A 442 10.10 14.50 -15.50
CA LEU A 442 8.68 14.73 -15.76
C LEU A 442 8.43 15.01 -17.24
N LYS A 443 7.23 14.67 -17.70
CA LYS A 443 6.74 14.90 -19.06
C LYS A 443 5.48 15.77 -19.04
N ASP A 444 5.18 16.36 -20.20
CA ASP A 444 3.92 17.07 -20.38
C ASP A 444 2.73 16.14 -20.07
N ARG A 445 1.73 16.67 -19.35
CA ARG A 445 0.54 15.97 -18.85
C ARG A 445 0.76 14.92 -17.77
N ASP A 446 1.97 14.79 -17.23
CA ASP A 446 2.14 14.03 -15.99
C ASP A 446 1.29 14.65 -14.86
N VAL A 447 0.94 13.82 -13.87
CA VAL A 447 0.19 14.26 -12.69
C VAL A 447 1.03 13.98 -11.46
N ILE A 448 1.26 15.01 -10.66
CA ILE A 448 2.19 14.94 -9.52
C ILE A 448 1.53 15.37 -8.21
N THR A 449 2.27 15.14 -7.13
CA THR A 449 1.96 15.61 -5.78
C THR A 449 3.02 16.61 -5.33
N ALA A 450 2.61 17.67 -4.65
CA ALA A 450 3.52 18.63 -4.06
C ALA A 450 3.16 18.93 -2.59
N GLU A 451 4.17 19.06 -1.75
CA GLU A 451 4.06 19.55 -0.37
C GLU A 451 4.31 21.05 -0.35
N LEU A 452 3.35 21.85 0.11
CA LEU A 452 3.54 23.27 0.38
C LEU A 452 4.16 23.42 1.78
N ARG A 453 5.40 23.89 1.86
CA ARG A 453 6.14 24.02 3.13
C ARG A 453 5.99 25.41 3.73
N THR A 454 4.81 25.66 4.24
CA THR A 454 4.41 26.91 4.89
C THR A 454 4.18 26.68 6.38
N GLU A 455 3.73 27.71 7.10
CA GLU A 455 3.31 27.57 8.51
C GLU A 455 2.12 26.61 8.69
N ARG A 456 1.34 26.38 7.63
CA ARG A 456 0.26 25.40 7.58
C ARG A 456 0.52 24.44 6.42
N PRO A 457 1.37 23.44 6.60
CA PRO A 457 1.78 22.57 5.51
C PRO A 457 0.61 21.73 5.01
N ILE A 458 0.49 21.64 3.68
CA ILE A 458 -0.51 20.82 3.02
C ILE A 458 0.11 20.04 1.87
N LEU A 459 -0.49 18.90 1.55
CA LEU A 459 -0.13 18.08 0.40
C LEU A 459 -1.21 18.25 -0.67
N LEU A 460 -0.79 18.70 -1.85
CA LEU A 460 -1.65 18.89 -3.01
C LEU A 460 -1.39 17.76 -4.01
N GLU A 461 -2.41 16.92 -4.23
CA GLU A 461 -2.40 15.86 -5.23
C GLU A 461 -3.03 16.32 -6.55
N GLY A 462 -2.82 15.57 -7.63
CA GLY A 462 -3.53 15.84 -8.89
C GLY A 462 -3.05 17.11 -9.62
N ILE A 463 -1.81 17.55 -9.39
CA ILE A 463 -1.22 18.71 -10.08
C ILE A 463 -0.83 18.29 -11.49
N GLY A 464 -1.44 18.90 -12.50
CA GLY A 464 -1.07 18.66 -13.91
C GLY A 464 0.25 19.34 -14.26
N VAL A 465 1.17 18.61 -14.89
CA VAL A 465 2.43 19.13 -15.41
C VAL A 465 2.22 19.64 -16.83
N ARG A 466 2.73 20.84 -17.11
CA ARG A 466 2.72 21.43 -18.45
C ARG A 466 4.15 21.81 -18.85
N VAL A 467 4.62 21.25 -19.95
CA VAL A 467 5.99 21.48 -20.44
C VAL A 467 5.96 22.28 -21.74
N SER A 468 6.63 23.43 -21.76
CA SER A 468 6.76 24.27 -22.96
C SER A 468 8.04 25.10 -22.90
N ASP A 469 8.63 25.38 -24.06
CA ASP A 469 9.78 26.29 -24.19
C ASP A 469 9.43 27.75 -23.85
N GLN A 470 8.14 28.08 -23.81
CA GLN A 470 7.61 29.38 -23.41
C GLN A 470 7.37 29.52 -21.90
N TYR A 471 7.64 28.47 -21.12
CA TYR A 471 7.35 28.46 -19.69
C TYR A 471 8.59 28.68 -18.83
N ALA A 472 8.37 29.29 -17.67
CA ALA A 472 9.29 29.25 -16.55
C ALA A 472 8.76 28.29 -15.48
N THR A 473 9.66 27.61 -14.78
CA THR A 473 9.29 26.64 -13.74
C THR A 473 8.59 27.33 -12.56
N ASP A 474 7.29 27.07 -12.37
CA ASP A 474 6.47 27.69 -11.33
C ASP A 474 5.19 26.86 -11.06
N LEU A 475 4.84 26.65 -9.79
CA LEU A 475 3.61 25.96 -9.38
C LEU A 475 2.49 26.96 -9.20
N HIS A 476 1.47 26.90 -10.06
CA HIS A 476 0.34 27.81 -10.01
C HIS A 476 -0.82 27.19 -9.22
N ILE A 477 -1.27 27.92 -8.19
CA ILE A 477 -2.44 27.60 -7.36
C ILE A 477 -3.33 28.84 -7.23
N ASP A 478 -4.62 28.65 -6.96
CA ASP A 478 -5.51 29.78 -6.73
C ASP A 478 -5.37 30.36 -5.30
N VAL A 479 -6.05 31.48 -5.04
CA VAL A 479 -5.99 32.16 -3.74
C VAL A 479 -6.64 31.36 -2.61
N ASP A 480 -7.64 30.52 -2.89
CA ASP A 480 -8.31 29.70 -1.86
C ASP A 480 -7.39 28.55 -1.44
N GLU A 481 -6.73 27.89 -2.40
CA GLU A 481 -5.69 26.88 -2.18
C GLU A 481 -4.50 27.47 -1.41
N ALA A 482 -4.03 28.66 -1.79
CA ALA A 482 -2.95 29.34 -1.10
C ALA A 482 -3.33 29.71 0.35
N ASN A 483 -4.53 30.28 0.55
CA ASN A 483 -5.03 30.62 1.88
C ASN A 483 -5.19 29.39 2.78
N ALA A 484 -5.61 28.25 2.22
CA ALA A 484 -5.70 26.98 2.94
C ALA A 484 -4.33 26.54 3.49
N ALA A 485 -3.24 26.87 2.79
CA ALA A 485 -1.85 26.61 3.20
C ALA A 485 -1.17 27.78 3.91
N LEU A 486 -1.79 28.96 4.03
CA LEU A 486 -1.09 30.22 4.37
C LEU A 486 0.11 30.53 3.44
N ALA A 487 0.05 30.08 2.18
CA ALA A 487 1.09 30.29 1.17
C ALA A 487 1.00 31.68 0.53
N LYS A 488 2.16 32.18 0.09
CA LYS A 488 2.32 33.44 -0.63
C LYS A 488 3.18 33.24 -1.89
N ASN A 489 3.12 34.23 -2.79
CA ASN A 489 3.98 34.25 -3.97
C ASN A 489 5.46 34.16 -3.57
N GLY A 490 6.18 33.21 -4.17
CA GLY A 490 7.60 32.98 -3.93
C GLY A 490 7.92 32.00 -2.80
N ASP A 491 6.92 31.55 -2.03
CA ASP A 491 7.10 30.43 -1.12
C ASP A 491 7.48 29.16 -1.89
N LYS A 492 8.04 28.18 -1.19
CA LYS A 492 8.53 26.94 -1.79
C LYS A 492 7.51 25.81 -1.65
N ALA A 493 7.27 25.12 -2.75
CA ALA A 493 6.63 23.81 -2.76
C ALA A 493 7.66 22.75 -3.11
N VAL A 494 7.51 21.55 -2.53
CA VAL A 494 8.38 20.41 -2.79
C VAL A 494 7.62 19.38 -3.59
N LEU A 495 8.06 19.16 -4.82
CA LEU A 495 7.54 18.10 -5.67
C LEU A 495 7.94 16.74 -5.08
N ILE A 496 6.98 15.85 -4.94
CA ILE A 496 7.18 14.48 -4.43
C ILE A 496 7.19 13.57 -5.65
N LEU A 497 8.39 13.30 -6.18
CA LEU A 497 8.55 12.49 -7.38
C LEU A 497 8.91 11.05 -7.00
N ALA A 498 8.08 10.09 -7.40
CA ALA A 498 8.43 8.68 -7.29
C ALA A 498 9.68 8.39 -8.15
N ALA A 499 10.61 7.58 -7.63
CA ALA A 499 11.74 7.13 -8.43
C ALA A 499 11.22 6.25 -9.58
N SER A 500 11.24 6.78 -10.79
CA SER A 500 10.94 6.02 -12.00
C SER A 500 12.00 4.93 -12.18
N GLY A 501 11.54 3.68 -12.22
CA GLY A 501 12.39 2.51 -12.41
C GLY A 501 13.04 2.47 -13.80
N ILE A 502 14.26 1.94 -13.79
CA ILE A 502 15.07 1.31 -14.85
C ILE A 502 14.44 1.31 -16.28
N PRO A 503 15.16 1.80 -17.31
CA PRO A 503 14.73 1.66 -18.70
C PRO A 503 14.68 0.18 -19.11
N GLY A 504 13.52 -0.30 -19.59
CA GLY A 504 13.40 -1.64 -20.21
C GLY A 504 12.35 -2.58 -19.60
N VAL A 505 11.61 -2.16 -18.59
CA VAL A 505 10.42 -2.90 -18.09
C VAL A 505 9.18 -2.05 -18.37
N PRO A 506 8.12 -2.57 -19.01
CA PRO A 506 6.89 -1.81 -19.22
C PRO A 506 6.31 -1.43 -17.85
N GLY A 507 6.36 -0.14 -17.52
CA GLY A 507 5.68 0.39 -16.34
C GLY A 507 4.18 0.34 -16.58
N VAL A 508 3.47 -0.55 -15.89
CA VAL A 508 2.02 -0.47 -15.77
C VAL A 508 1.70 0.63 -14.76
N LEU A 509 1.68 1.86 -15.25
CA LEU A 509 0.75 2.88 -14.79
C LEU A 509 -0.17 3.13 -15.98
N GLU A 510 -1.16 2.24 -16.16
CA GLU A 510 -2.25 2.52 -17.09
C GLU A 510 -3.06 3.69 -16.54
N VAL A 511 -2.88 4.83 -17.19
CA VAL A 511 -3.81 5.94 -17.22
C VAL A 511 -5.17 5.35 -17.66
N ARG A 512 -6.16 5.38 -16.77
CA ARG A 512 -7.56 5.20 -17.17
C ARG A 512 -7.92 6.36 -18.10
N GLN A 513 -7.82 6.14 -19.41
CA GLN A 513 -8.54 6.93 -20.40
C GLN A 513 -10.03 6.70 -20.15
N GLY A 514 -10.71 7.73 -19.66
CA GLY A 514 -12.16 7.79 -19.73
C GLY A 514 -12.56 7.87 -21.19
N VAL A 515 -13.14 6.79 -21.71
CA VAL A 515 -13.85 6.79 -22.98
C VAL A 515 -15.12 7.64 -22.78
N LEU A 516 -15.10 8.85 -23.34
CA LEU A 516 -16.29 9.53 -23.78
C LEU A 516 -16.56 9.01 -25.20
N ASP A 517 -17.65 8.27 -25.38
CA ASP A 517 -18.39 8.14 -26.63
C ASP A 517 -19.69 7.36 -26.36
N GLY A 518 -20.83 7.95 -26.73
CA GLY A 518 -22.16 7.33 -26.72
C GLY A 518 -23.20 8.08 -25.91
#